data_AF-A0A179DLL4-F1
#
_entry.id   AF-A0A179DLL4-F1
#
_cell.length_a   1.000
_cell.length_b   1.000
_cell.length_c   1.000
_cell.angle_alpha   90.00
_cell.angle_beta   90.00
_cell.angle_gamma   90.00
#
_symmetry.space_group_name_H-M   'P 1'
#
loop_
_entity.id
_entity.type
_entity.pdbx_description
1 polymer ?
#
loop_
_entity_poly.entity_id
_entity_poly.type
_entity_poly.pdbx_seq_one_letter_code
_entity_poly.pdbx_strand_id
1 'polypeptide(L)'
;MKKSILYIILSFALLGCGKNVNTIGEQAYLYGILTAENQYLTLEAQASPIKNRIVYISSSPSDSVNYIYRVSTDSVGQYHFKGLRNDKDYLIFFRDTIKGNFYSIYQTLKPSENPQMLKATIATKDATGAIFKVADSLGFPVNDAEIYLFRSKVLAEAKTSKGSVYQLKSDANGEALKTGMSLGEWFTYVTFKIDTSNHLQAIQNLVVNKGQPTNITVVLRK
;
A
#
# COMPACT_ATOMS: atom_id res chain seq x y z
N MET A 1 -42.89 46.89 30.78
CA MET A 1 -41.61 46.35 31.31
C MET A 1 -41.59 44.81 31.37
N LYS A 2 -41.82 44.09 30.25
CA LYS A 2 -41.80 42.60 30.23
C LYS A 2 -40.99 41.97 29.08
N LYS A 3 -40.32 42.79 28.26
CA LYS A 3 -39.52 42.31 27.11
C LYS A 3 -38.00 42.32 27.32
N SER A 4 -37.52 42.81 28.47
CA SER A 4 -36.07 42.96 28.73
C SER A 4 -35.45 41.81 29.54
N ILE A 5 -36.25 40.86 30.06
CA ILE A 5 -35.74 39.73 30.86
C ILE A 5 -35.38 38.51 29.98
N LEU A 6 -35.88 38.46 28.74
CA LEU A 6 -35.65 37.31 27.84
C LEU A 6 -34.26 37.31 27.18
N TYR A 7 -33.53 38.42 27.19
CA TYR A 7 -32.20 38.51 26.57
C TYR A 7 -31.03 38.11 27.49
N ILE A 8 -31.25 38.01 28.80
CA ILE A 8 -30.20 37.65 29.77
C ILE A 8 -30.08 36.13 29.95
N ILE A 9 -31.15 35.37 29.67
CA ILE A 9 -31.14 33.90 29.82
C ILE A 9 -30.53 33.21 28.58
N LEU A 10 -30.50 33.87 27.41
CA LEU A 10 -29.91 33.32 26.19
C LEU A 10 -28.38 33.46 26.13
N SER A 11 -27.77 34.25 27.03
CA SER A 11 -26.32 34.48 27.05
C SER A 11 -25.54 33.43 27.86
N PHE A 12 -26.21 32.62 28.69
CA PHE A 12 -25.55 31.64 29.57
C PHE A 12 -25.47 30.22 29.00
N ALA A 13 -26.10 29.94 27.85
CA ALA A 13 -26.01 28.64 27.18
C ALA A 13 -24.81 28.51 26.22
N LEU A 14 -23.99 29.56 26.08
CA LEU A 14 -22.76 29.54 25.26
C LEU A 14 -21.47 29.31 26.05
N LEU A 15 -21.57 29.03 27.36
CA LEU A 15 -20.51 28.31 28.07
C LEU A 15 -20.56 26.81 27.70
N GLY A 16 -20.63 26.56 26.39
CA GLY A 16 -20.39 25.26 25.81
C GLY A 16 -19.02 24.82 26.30
N CYS A 17 -19.00 23.65 26.90
CA CYS A 17 -17.83 22.95 27.39
C CYS A 17 -16.71 23.07 26.36
N GLY A 18 -15.84 24.08 26.53
CA GLY A 18 -14.54 24.09 25.91
C GLY A 18 -13.90 22.85 26.46
N LYS A 19 -13.91 21.76 25.68
CA LYS A 19 -13.18 20.55 26.00
C LYS A 19 -11.80 21.07 26.31
N ASN A 20 -11.43 21.07 27.60
CA ASN A 20 -10.13 21.56 28.03
C ASN A 20 -9.14 20.73 27.23
N VAL A 21 -8.67 21.31 26.13
CA VAL A 21 -7.46 20.91 25.47
C VAL A 21 -6.43 21.35 26.48
N ASN A 22 -6.33 20.60 27.59
CA ASN A 22 -5.12 20.55 28.39
C ASN A 22 -4.07 20.35 27.33
N THR A 23 -3.43 21.48 27.06
CA THR A 23 -2.55 21.74 25.94
C THR A 23 -1.70 20.51 25.80
N ILE A 24 -1.70 19.92 24.60
CA ILE A 24 -0.80 18.82 24.31
C ILE A 24 0.58 19.41 24.59
N GLY A 25 1.09 19.03 25.75
CA GLY A 25 2.14 19.74 26.46
C GLY A 25 3.46 19.44 25.79
N GLU A 26 4.34 20.45 25.84
CA GLU A 26 5.73 20.41 25.41
C GLU A 26 5.96 20.58 23.90
N GLN A 27 6.99 21.36 23.55
CA GLN A 27 7.38 21.73 22.17
C GLN A 27 7.91 20.55 21.35
N ALA A 28 7.70 19.30 21.79
CA ALA A 28 8.25 18.16 21.10
C ALA A 28 7.51 17.88 19.80
N TYR A 29 8.24 17.25 18.90
CA TYR A 29 7.74 16.92 17.57
C TYR A 29 8.24 15.55 17.13
N LEU A 30 7.49 14.98 16.20
CA LEU A 30 7.86 13.79 15.45
C LEU A 30 7.76 14.15 13.97
N TYR A 31 8.85 13.99 13.25
CA TYR A 31 8.89 14.28 11.82
C TYR A 31 9.72 13.25 11.09
N GLY A 32 9.56 13.17 9.78
CA GLY A 32 10.29 12.20 8.98
C GLY A 32 9.69 12.07 7.59
N ILE A 33 9.99 10.95 6.92
CA ILE A 33 9.49 10.66 5.58
C ILE A 33 8.77 9.32 5.60
N LEU A 34 7.61 9.28 4.94
CA LEU A 34 6.89 8.06 4.63
C LEU A 34 7.29 7.57 3.25
N THR A 35 7.74 6.32 3.17
CA THR A 35 8.11 5.65 1.91
C THR A 35 7.31 4.37 1.71
N ALA A 36 7.09 4.00 0.45
CA ALA A 36 6.55 2.72 0.03
C ALA A 36 7.67 1.86 -0.51
N GLU A 37 7.76 0.62 -0.05
CA GLU A 37 8.60 -0.42 -0.61
C GLU A 37 7.73 -1.61 -1.01
N ASN A 38 7.83 -2.03 -2.26
CA ASN A 38 7.26 -3.29 -2.70
C ASN A 38 8.29 -4.39 -2.48
N GLN A 39 8.20 -5.09 -1.35
CA GLN A 39 9.16 -6.12 -0.97
C GLN A 39 9.16 -7.37 -1.88
N TYR A 40 8.26 -7.44 -2.87
CA TYR A 40 8.13 -8.58 -3.77
C TYR A 40 8.78 -8.39 -5.14
N LEU A 41 9.05 -7.14 -5.55
CA LEU A 41 9.63 -6.83 -6.85
C LEU A 41 10.99 -6.17 -6.66
N THR A 42 12.00 -6.65 -7.38
CA THR A 42 13.38 -6.23 -7.18
C THR A 42 13.60 -4.76 -7.58
N LEU A 43 12.99 -4.29 -8.68
CA LEU A 43 13.10 -2.88 -9.08
C LEU A 43 12.31 -1.93 -8.18
N GLU A 44 11.19 -2.40 -7.61
CA GLU A 44 10.35 -1.61 -6.71
C GLU A 44 10.69 -1.82 -5.21
N ALA A 45 11.75 -2.59 -4.93
CA ALA A 45 12.32 -2.70 -3.59
C ALA A 45 12.99 -1.39 -3.15
N GLN A 46 13.29 -0.48 -4.09
CA GLN A 46 13.72 0.85 -3.73
C GLN A 46 12.55 1.64 -3.13
N ALA A 47 12.74 2.05 -1.88
CA ALA A 47 11.78 2.86 -1.15
C ALA A 47 11.48 4.17 -1.90
N SER A 48 10.21 4.42 -2.21
CA SER A 48 9.73 5.61 -2.92
C SER A 48 8.90 6.50 -1.99
N PRO A 49 9.07 7.83 -1.98
CA PRO A 49 8.29 8.69 -1.10
C PRO A 49 6.77 8.64 -1.39
N ILE A 50 5.96 8.56 -0.34
CA ILE A 50 4.50 8.58 -0.43
C ILE A 50 3.98 9.99 -0.19
N LYS A 51 3.59 10.68 -1.26
CA LYS A 51 3.07 12.06 -1.22
C LYS A 51 1.57 12.15 -1.00
N ASN A 52 1.12 13.24 -0.36
CA ASN A 52 -0.30 13.57 -0.15
C ASN A 52 -1.10 12.41 0.47
N ARG A 53 -0.59 11.82 1.54
CA ARG A 53 -1.21 10.70 2.26
C ARG A 53 -1.24 10.92 3.76
N ILE A 54 -2.25 10.35 4.42
CA ILE A 54 -2.49 10.59 5.84
C ILE A 54 -1.67 9.62 6.70
N VAL A 55 -0.83 10.18 7.57
CA VAL A 55 -0.16 9.47 8.66
C VAL A 55 -0.93 9.76 9.95
N TYR A 56 -1.15 8.72 10.74
CA TYR A 56 -1.90 8.78 11.99
C TYR A 56 -0.97 8.59 13.18
N ILE A 57 -1.35 9.17 14.32
CA ILE A 57 -0.67 8.97 15.60
C ILE A 57 -1.69 8.66 16.69
N SER A 58 -1.40 7.66 17.51
CA SER A 58 -2.15 7.32 18.72
C SER A 58 -1.20 7.20 19.92
N SER A 59 -1.73 7.25 21.15
CA SER A 59 -0.93 6.95 22.35
C SER A 59 -0.48 5.49 22.30
N SER A 60 0.71 5.17 22.81
CA SER A 60 1.11 3.77 23.02
C SER A 60 1.03 3.42 24.51
N PRO A 61 0.51 2.24 24.90
CA PRO A 61 -0.16 1.25 24.05
C PRO A 61 -1.58 1.71 23.66
N SER A 62 -1.95 1.56 22.39
CA SER A 62 -3.32 1.72 21.87
C SER A 62 -3.52 0.84 20.64
N ASP A 63 -4.78 0.62 20.27
CA ASP A 63 -5.12 0.08 18.96
C ASP A 63 -4.88 1.12 17.84
N SER A 64 -4.89 0.63 16.60
CA SER A 64 -4.85 1.45 15.37
C SER A 64 -6.23 1.90 14.89
N VAL A 65 -7.25 1.74 15.73
CA VAL A 65 -8.63 2.14 15.43
C VAL A 65 -8.85 3.56 15.94
N ASN A 66 -8.33 3.87 17.14
CA ASN A 66 -8.42 5.17 17.78
C ASN A 66 -7.12 5.95 17.59
N TYR A 67 -7.16 7.05 16.85
CA TYR A 67 -6.04 7.98 16.72
C TYR A 67 -6.35 9.31 17.38
N ILE A 68 -5.30 9.98 17.86
CA ILE A 68 -5.39 11.27 18.55
C ILE A 68 -5.22 12.41 17.55
N TYR A 69 -4.35 12.22 16.55
CA TYR A 69 -4.07 13.22 15.55
C TYR A 69 -3.67 12.59 14.22
N ARG A 70 -3.70 13.38 13.13
CA ARG A 70 -3.31 12.95 11.79
C ARG A 70 -2.71 14.11 11.00
N VAL A 71 -1.79 13.80 10.09
CA VAL A 71 -1.14 14.78 9.21
C VAL A 71 -1.07 14.24 7.79
N SER A 72 -1.10 15.11 6.78
CA SER A 72 -0.83 14.71 5.40
C SER A 72 0.67 14.82 5.10
N THR A 73 1.20 13.87 4.36
CA THR A 73 2.53 13.99 3.78
C THR A 73 2.56 15.06 2.69
N ASP A 74 3.71 15.70 2.51
CA ASP A 74 3.93 16.70 1.46
C ASP A 74 4.34 16.08 0.11
N SER A 75 4.88 16.89 -0.81
CA SER A 75 5.30 16.47 -2.15
C SER A 75 6.51 15.53 -2.15
N VAL A 76 7.30 15.51 -1.08
CA VAL A 76 8.49 14.64 -0.89
C VAL A 76 8.25 13.56 0.17
N GLY A 77 7.01 13.38 0.60
CA GLY A 77 6.61 12.34 1.56
C GLY A 77 6.87 12.68 3.02
N GLN A 78 7.23 13.93 3.35
CA GLN A 78 7.50 14.33 4.72
C GLN A 78 6.22 14.48 5.54
N TYR A 79 6.26 14.07 6.81
CA TYR A 79 5.20 14.29 7.79
C TYR A 79 5.75 14.99 9.03
N HIS A 80 4.90 15.70 9.77
CA HIS A 80 5.31 16.46 10.96
C HIS A 80 4.18 16.58 11.99
N PHE A 81 4.30 15.86 13.11
CA PHE A 81 3.47 15.95 14.31
C PHE A 81 4.09 16.93 15.32
N LYS A 82 3.31 17.83 15.91
CA LYS A 82 3.77 18.86 16.84
C LYS A 82 3.01 18.83 18.16
N GLY A 83 3.61 19.41 19.19
CA GLY A 83 3.00 19.56 20.51
C GLY A 83 2.89 18.23 21.22
N LEU A 84 3.85 17.32 21.03
CA LEU A 84 3.85 16.02 21.68
C LEU A 84 4.54 16.11 23.04
N ARG A 85 4.12 15.28 23.99
CA ARG A 85 4.84 15.09 25.25
C ARG A 85 6.10 14.25 25.03
N ASN A 86 7.26 14.71 25.51
CA ASN A 86 8.54 14.00 25.35
C ASN A 86 8.60 12.67 26.14
N ASP A 87 7.84 12.56 27.22
CA ASP A 87 7.83 11.40 28.12
C ASP A 87 6.93 10.24 27.65
N LYS A 88 6.33 10.36 26.46
CA LYS A 88 5.35 9.40 25.94
C LYS A 88 5.81 8.71 24.66
N ASP A 89 5.48 7.43 24.60
CA ASP A 89 5.53 6.62 23.39
C ASP A 89 4.24 6.81 22.59
N TYR A 90 4.37 6.90 21.28
CA TYR A 90 3.25 7.04 20.35
C TYR A 90 3.32 5.95 19.29
N LEU A 91 2.16 5.37 18.97
CA LEU A 91 2.04 4.51 17.80
C LEU A 91 1.78 5.41 16.58
N ILE A 92 2.78 5.49 15.71
CA ILE A 92 2.64 6.12 14.39
C ILE A 92 2.28 5.02 13.39
N PHE A 93 1.27 5.27 12.57
CA PHE A 93 0.87 4.31 11.57
C PHE A 93 0.36 4.94 10.28
N PHE A 94 0.51 4.18 9.21
CA PHE A 94 -0.02 4.47 7.90
C PHE A 94 -0.65 3.20 7.36
N ARG A 95 -1.79 3.35 6.69
CA ARG A 95 -2.45 2.28 5.92
C ARG A 95 -3.21 2.92 4.77
N ASP A 96 -2.96 2.48 3.54
CA ASP A 96 -3.69 2.96 2.37
C ASP A 96 -3.46 2.02 1.17
N THR A 97 -4.30 2.17 0.14
CA THR A 97 -4.14 1.47 -1.14
C THR A 97 -3.42 2.37 -2.15
N ILE A 98 -2.24 1.92 -2.61
CA ILE A 98 -1.43 2.62 -3.61
C ILE A 98 -1.29 1.72 -4.83
N LYS A 99 -1.78 2.20 -5.98
CA LYS A 99 -1.79 1.44 -7.26
C LYS A 99 -2.39 0.04 -7.10
N GLY A 100 -3.44 -0.10 -6.28
CA GLY A 100 -4.13 -1.37 -6.02
C GLY A 100 -3.49 -2.28 -4.96
N ASN A 101 -2.33 -1.92 -4.42
CA ASN A 101 -1.68 -2.66 -3.32
C ASN A 101 -1.97 -1.99 -1.98
N PHE A 102 -2.35 -2.76 -0.96
CA PHE A 102 -2.58 -2.23 0.38
C PHE A 102 -1.25 -2.17 1.15
N TYR A 103 -0.77 -0.96 1.40
CA TYR A 103 0.47 -0.69 2.15
C TYR A 103 0.15 -0.38 3.61
N SER A 104 1.01 -0.82 4.52
CA SER A 104 0.89 -0.45 5.93
C SER A 104 2.23 -0.40 6.65
N ILE A 105 2.28 0.40 7.72
CA ILE A 105 3.37 0.44 8.70
C ILE A 105 2.79 0.83 10.06
N TYR A 106 3.31 0.21 11.11
CA TYR A 106 2.99 0.49 12.51
C TYR A 106 4.31 0.56 13.28
N GLN A 107 4.60 1.70 13.90
CA GLN A 107 5.86 1.91 14.60
C GLN A 107 5.61 2.69 15.89
N THR A 108 6.15 2.21 17.01
CA THR A 108 6.12 2.96 18.27
C THR A 108 7.35 3.85 18.34
N LEU A 109 7.15 5.16 18.54
CA LEU A 109 8.19 6.18 18.53
C LEU A 109 7.99 7.18 19.68
N LYS A 110 9.10 7.72 20.19
CA LYS A 110 9.11 8.90 21.07
C LYS A 110 9.45 10.14 20.26
N PRO A 111 8.95 11.33 20.65
CA PRO A 111 9.40 12.59 20.09
C PRO A 111 10.92 12.68 20.06
N SER A 112 11.45 13.17 18.94
CA SER A 112 12.88 13.18 18.64
C SER A 112 13.19 14.26 17.62
N GLU A 113 14.36 14.89 17.77
CA GLU A 113 14.90 15.86 16.81
C GLU A 113 15.47 15.18 15.55
N ASN A 114 15.57 13.86 15.54
CA ASN A 114 16.04 13.11 14.37
C ASN A 114 14.87 12.68 13.47
N PRO A 115 15.00 12.79 12.14
CA PRO A 115 13.95 12.39 11.21
C PRO A 115 13.71 10.87 11.27
N GLN A 116 12.45 10.48 11.31
CA GLN A 116 12.02 9.08 11.41
C GLN A 116 11.55 8.52 10.07
N MET A 117 12.13 7.39 9.63
CA MET A 117 11.72 6.75 8.39
C MET A 117 10.58 5.76 8.63
N LEU A 118 9.42 6.05 8.04
CA LEU A 118 8.30 5.10 8.02
C LEU A 118 8.35 4.36 6.68
N LYS A 119 8.70 3.07 6.72
CA LYS A 119 8.78 2.21 5.53
C LYS A 119 7.52 1.37 5.44
N ALA A 120 6.53 1.84 4.67
CA ALA A 120 5.32 1.10 4.42
C ALA A 120 5.59 -0.03 3.43
N THR A 121 5.17 -1.24 3.78
CA THR A 121 5.28 -2.44 2.95
C THR A 121 3.89 -2.96 2.61
N ILE A 122 3.80 -3.81 1.59
CA ILE A 122 2.52 -4.44 1.23
C ILE A 122 2.09 -5.36 2.38
N ALA A 123 0.91 -5.10 2.94
CA ALA A 123 0.41 -5.85 4.09
C ALA A 123 0.16 -7.31 3.72
N THR A 124 0.90 -8.23 4.35
CA THR A 124 0.89 -9.66 4.03
C THR A 124 -0.39 -10.37 4.51
N LYS A 125 -0.93 -9.96 5.66
CA LYS A 125 -2.00 -10.66 6.37
C LYS A 125 -3.25 -10.93 5.52
N ASP A 126 -3.49 -10.10 4.50
CA ASP A 126 -4.58 -10.26 3.54
C ASP A 126 -4.12 -10.16 2.07
N ALA A 127 -2.81 -10.27 1.82
CA ALA A 127 -2.28 -10.26 0.46
C ALA A 127 -2.63 -11.59 -0.23
N THR A 128 -3.55 -11.53 -1.18
CA THR A 128 -3.79 -12.59 -2.16
C THR A 128 -3.21 -12.13 -3.50
N GLY A 129 -2.62 -13.02 -4.28
CA GLY A 129 -2.02 -12.61 -5.54
C GLY A 129 -1.03 -13.58 -6.14
N ALA A 130 -0.26 -13.10 -7.11
CA ALA A 130 0.87 -13.81 -7.68
C ALA A 130 2.01 -12.87 -8.06
N ILE A 131 3.22 -13.40 -7.90
CA ILE A 131 4.49 -12.81 -8.36
C ILE A 131 4.97 -13.67 -9.51
N PHE A 132 5.04 -13.08 -10.70
CA PHE A 132 5.52 -13.73 -11.92
C PHE A 132 6.99 -13.45 -12.08
N LYS A 133 7.77 -14.50 -12.36
CA LYS A 133 9.16 -14.43 -12.82
C LYS A 133 9.22 -15.02 -14.22
N VAL A 134 9.23 -14.16 -15.23
CA VAL A 134 9.22 -14.55 -16.63
C VAL A 134 10.65 -14.64 -17.15
N ALA A 135 11.00 -15.81 -17.67
CA ALA A 135 12.34 -16.10 -18.18
C ALA A 135 12.26 -16.83 -19.53
N ASP A 136 13.35 -16.81 -20.29
CA ASP A 136 13.51 -17.66 -21.47
C ASP A 136 13.97 -19.07 -21.08
N SER A 137 14.19 -19.94 -22.08
CA SER A 137 14.64 -21.32 -21.85
C SER A 137 16.07 -21.44 -21.27
N LEU A 138 16.86 -20.37 -21.30
CA LEU A 138 18.20 -20.30 -20.71
C LEU A 138 18.17 -19.69 -19.30
N GLY A 139 17.00 -19.27 -18.82
CA GLY A 139 16.81 -18.66 -17.51
C GLY A 139 17.07 -17.16 -17.48
N PHE A 140 17.25 -16.49 -18.63
CA PHE A 140 17.39 -15.03 -18.66
C PHE A 140 16.02 -14.36 -18.48
N PRO A 141 15.93 -13.27 -17.71
CA PRO A 141 14.67 -12.56 -17.51
C PRO A 141 14.17 -11.97 -18.82
N VAL A 142 12.87 -12.06 -19.07
CA VAL A 142 12.22 -11.47 -20.24
C VAL A 142 11.46 -10.22 -19.82
N ASN A 143 12.03 -9.07 -20.16
CA ASN A 143 11.36 -7.77 -20.01
C ASN A 143 10.17 -7.68 -20.97
N ASP A 144 9.16 -6.91 -20.58
CA ASP A 144 8.05 -6.51 -21.43
C ASP A 144 7.16 -7.66 -21.93
N ALA A 145 7.23 -8.84 -21.29
CA ALA A 145 6.33 -9.96 -21.56
C ALA A 145 4.92 -9.63 -21.08
N GLU A 146 3.93 -9.88 -21.93
CA GLU A 146 2.51 -9.70 -21.62
C GLU A 146 2.01 -10.91 -20.85
N ILE A 147 1.40 -10.68 -19.68
CA ILE A 147 0.85 -11.72 -18.80
C ILE A 147 -0.65 -11.53 -18.72
N TYR A 148 -1.40 -12.53 -19.17
CA TYR A 148 -2.86 -12.54 -19.17
C TYR A 148 -3.38 -13.56 -18.16
N LEU A 149 -4.28 -13.13 -17.27
CA LEU A 149 -4.83 -13.97 -16.20
C LEU A 149 -6.30 -14.30 -16.44
N PHE A 150 -6.64 -15.58 -16.37
CA PHE A 150 -7.97 -16.11 -16.66
C PHE A 150 -8.51 -16.96 -15.52
N ARG A 151 -9.84 -17.02 -15.45
CA ARG A 151 -10.57 -18.01 -14.65
C ARG A 151 -10.96 -19.27 -15.43
N SER A 152 -10.75 -19.28 -16.74
CA SER A 152 -11.06 -20.41 -17.62
C SER A 152 -9.80 -20.87 -18.34
N LYS A 153 -9.50 -22.17 -18.21
CA LYS A 153 -8.39 -22.81 -18.91
C LYS A 153 -8.52 -22.68 -20.43
N VAL A 154 -9.73 -22.88 -20.95
CA VAL A 154 -10.03 -22.80 -22.38
C VAL A 154 -9.70 -21.41 -22.94
N LEU A 155 -9.98 -20.35 -22.17
CA LEU A 155 -9.64 -18.98 -22.60
C LEU A 155 -8.14 -18.72 -22.59
N ALA A 156 -7.40 -19.26 -21.63
CA ALA A 156 -5.94 -19.18 -21.63
C ALA A 156 -5.32 -19.96 -22.82
N GLU A 157 -5.88 -21.14 -23.13
CA GLU A 157 -5.47 -21.98 -24.26
C GLU A 157 -5.80 -21.39 -25.63
N ALA A 158 -6.74 -20.44 -25.70
CA ALA A 158 -7.01 -19.68 -26.91
C ALA A 158 -5.88 -18.69 -27.28
N LYS A 159 -4.84 -18.54 -26.43
CA LYS A 159 -3.63 -17.75 -26.70
C LYS A 159 -3.93 -16.32 -27.18
N THR A 160 -4.88 -15.68 -26.51
CA THR A 160 -5.31 -14.31 -26.80
C THR A 160 -5.57 -13.56 -25.51
N SER A 161 -5.51 -12.23 -25.53
CA SER A 161 -5.86 -11.40 -24.37
C SER A 161 -7.37 -11.33 -24.11
N LYS A 162 -8.21 -11.75 -25.08
CA LYS A 162 -9.68 -11.65 -24.99
C LYS A 162 -10.20 -12.53 -23.84
N GLY A 163 -10.99 -11.91 -22.95
CA GLY A 163 -11.58 -12.59 -21.78
C GLY A 163 -10.62 -12.74 -20.60
N SER A 164 -9.42 -12.14 -20.64
CA SER A 164 -8.56 -12.03 -19.46
C SER A 164 -9.20 -11.11 -18.42
N VAL A 165 -9.07 -11.47 -17.15
CA VAL A 165 -9.53 -10.67 -16.01
C VAL A 165 -8.52 -9.58 -15.67
N TYR A 166 -7.23 -9.92 -15.78
CA TYR A 166 -6.13 -8.99 -15.55
C TYR A 166 -5.08 -9.13 -16.66
N GLN A 167 -4.41 -8.01 -16.93
CA GLN A 167 -3.30 -7.91 -17.86
C GLN A 167 -2.15 -7.22 -17.14
N LEU A 168 -0.96 -7.81 -17.21
CA LEU A 168 0.26 -7.29 -16.61
C LEU A 168 1.36 -7.29 -17.67
N LYS A 169 2.44 -6.58 -17.36
CA LYS A 169 3.67 -6.61 -18.14
C LYS A 169 4.83 -6.88 -17.19
N SER A 170 5.77 -7.73 -17.58
CA SER A 170 7.00 -7.91 -16.80
C SER A 170 7.90 -6.68 -16.90
N ASP A 171 8.63 -6.41 -15.83
CA ASP A 171 9.60 -5.32 -15.73
C ASP A 171 10.98 -5.73 -16.29
N ALA A 172 12.00 -4.87 -16.13
CA ALA A 172 13.35 -5.14 -16.64
C ALA A 172 14.05 -6.36 -16.00
N ASN A 173 13.55 -6.87 -14.87
CA ASN A 173 14.01 -8.10 -14.23
C ASN A 173 13.13 -9.30 -14.57
N GLY A 174 12.19 -9.15 -15.51
CA GLY A 174 11.23 -10.20 -15.84
C GLY A 174 10.18 -10.42 -14.75
N GLU A 175 9.99 -9.47 -13.84
CA GLU A 175 9.09 -9.63 -12.70
C GLU A 175 7.76 -8.90 -12.92
N ALA A 176 6.65 -9.44 -12.42
CA ALA A 176 5.37 -8.74 -12.35
C ALA A 176 4.59 -9.15 -11.10
N LEU A 177 3.82 -8.23 -10.51
CA LEU A 177 3.01 -8.49 -9.34
C LEU A 177 1.54 -8.17 -9.61
N LYS A 178 0.65 -9.10 -9.27
CA LYS A 178 -0.78 -8.82 -9.09
C LYS A 178 -1.22 -9.22 -7.70
N THR A 179 -1.62 -8.25 -6.90
CA THR A 179 -2.27 -8.46 -5.60
C THR A 179 -3.80 -8.32 -5.72
N GLY A 180 -4.51 -8.67 -4.65
CA GLY A 180 -5.97 -8.62 -4.56
C GLY A 180 -6.67 -9.61 -5.49
N MET A 181 -5.99 -10.69 -5.88
CA MET A 181 -6.61 -11.75 -6.67
C MET A 181 -7.56 -12.56 -5.78
N SER A 182 -8.76 -12.90 -6.27
CA SER A 182 -9.61 -13.84 -5.54
C SER A 182 -8.95 -15.21 -5.45
N LEU A 183 -9.20 -15.93 -4.36
CA LEU A 183 -8.64 -17.25 -4.09
C LEU A 183 -9.02 -18.27 -5.18
N GLY A 184 -8.27 -19.38 -5.23
CA GLY A 184 -8.55 -20.53 -6.07
C GLY A 184 -7.68 -20.60 -7.33
N GLU A 185 -8.14 -21.38 -8.29
CA GLU A 185 -7.39 -21.69 -9.51
C GLU A 185 -7.48 -20.54 -10.54
N TRP A 186 -6.35 -20.30 -11.18
CA TRP A 186 -6.13 -19.31 -12.22
C TRP A 186 -5.29 -19.93 -13.33
N PHE A 187 -5.52 -19.47 -14.56
CA PHE A 187 -4.74 -19.87 -15.71
C PHE A 187 -4.05 -18.64 -16.28
N THR A 188 -2.81 -18.82 -16.69
CA THR A 188 -1.99 -17.75 -17.25
C THR A 188 -1.72 -18.05 -18.72
N TYR A 189 -1.77 -17.02 -19.57
CA TYR A 189 -1.13 -17.03 -20.88
C TYR A 189 -0.10 -15.91 -20.86
N VAL A 190 1.17 -16.28 -21.03
CA VAL A 190 2.28 -15.32 -21.07
C VAL A 190 2.88 -15.37 -22.46
N THR A 191 3.13 -14.20 -23.04
CA THR A 191 3.70 -14.08 -24.39
C THR A 191 4.67 -12.92 -24.48
N PHE A 192 5.69 -13.09 -25.29
CA PHE A 192 6.65 -12.06 -25.66
C PHE A 192 6.85 -12.09 -27.17
N LYS A 193 6.65 -10.96 -27.84
CA LYS A 193 6.82 -10.85 -29.29
C LYS A 193 8.28 -10.49 -29.57
N ILE A 194 8.97 -11.36 -30.31
CA ILE A 194 10.31 -11.06 -30.82
C ILE A 194 10.18 -10.21 -32.08
N ASP A 195 9.27 -10.61 -32.98
CA ASP A 195 8.91 -9.89 -34.19
C ASP A 195 7.45 -10.19 -34.59
N THR A 196 7.06 -9.89 -35.84
CA THR A 196 5.70 -10.09 -36.35
C THR A 196 5.30 -11.57 -36.47
N SER A 197 6.27 -12.47 -36.64
CA SER A 197 6.07 -13.90 -36.92
C SER A 197 6.60 -14.81 -35.80
N ASN A 198 7.46 -14.30 -34.92
CA ASN A 198 8.07 -15.06 -33.84
C ASN A 198 7.61 -14.53 -32.48
N HIS A 199 7.16 -15.47 -31.65
CA HIS A 199 6.72 -15.20 -30.28
C HIS A 199 7.29 -16.29 -29.37
N LEU A 200 7.60 -15.94 -28.13
CA LEU A 200 7.78 -16.90 -27.06
C LEU A 200 6.52 -16.89 -26.20
N GLN A 201 6.07 -18.04 -25.76
CA GLN A 201 4.85 -18.17 -24.99
C GLN A 201 4.89 -19.31 -23.99
N ALA A 202 4.02 -19.21 -22.99
CA ALA A 202 3.74 -20.28 -22.04
C ALA A 202 2.30 -20.16 -21.52
N ILE A 203 1.74 -21.30 -21.14
CA ILE A 203 0.50 -21.37 -20.37
C ILE A 203 0.81 -22.11 -19.08
N GLN A 204 0.40 -21.56 -17.94
CA GLN A 204 0.56 -22.22 -16.64
C GLN A 204 -0.72 -22.16 -15.82
N ASN A 205 -0.82 -23.11 -14.90
CA ASN A 205 -1.79 -23.08 -13.82
C ASN A 205 -1.18 -22.38 -12.60
N LEU A 206 -1.99 -21.61 -11.90
CA LEU A 206 -1.64 -20.87 -10.70
C LEU A 206 -2.76 -21.06 -9.68
N VAL A 207 -2.41 -21.47 -8.46
CA VAL A 207 -3.36 -21.47 -7.34
C VAL A 207 -3.06 -20.28 -6.44
N VAL A 208 -4.03 -19.39 -6.29
CA VAL A 208 -3.95 -18.24 -5.37
C VAL A 208 -4.49 -18.66 -4.01
N ASN A 209 -3.61 -18.59 -3.00
CA ASN A 209 -3.92 -18.90 -1.62
C ASN A 209 -4.03 -17.62 -0.77
N LYS A 210 -4.55 -17.76 0.44
CA LYS A 210 -4.62 -16.68 1.41
C LYS A 210 -3.25 -16.46 2.07
N GLY A 211 -2.90 -15.20 2.34
CA GLY A 211 -1.83 -14.82 3.27
C GLY A 211 -0.50 -14.40 2.64
N GLN A 212 -0.28 -14.69 1.35
CA GLN A 212 0.80 -14.09 0.57
C GLN A 212 0.59 -14.33 -0.94
N PRO A 213 1.18 -13.50 -1.81
CA PRO A 213 1.22 -13.77 -3.25
C PRO A 213 1.96 -15.09 -3.55
N THR A 214 1.42 -15.90 -4.46
CA THR A 214 2.08 -17.13 -4.94
C THR A 214 3.20 -16.77 -5.92
N ASN A 215 4.42 -17.27 -5.68
CA ASN A 215 5.52 -17.15 -6.63
C ASN A 215 5.36 -18.15 -7.78
N ILE A 216 5.46 -17.69 -9.03
CA ILE A 216 5.39 -18.53 -10.23
C ILE A 216 6.47 -18.15 -11.22
N THR A 217 7.24 -19.15 -11.65
CA THR A 217 8.27 -18.98 -12.69
C THR A 217 7.71 -19.43 -14.03
N VAL A 218 7.66 -18.52 -14.99
CA VAL A 218 7.15 -18.76 -16.34
C VAL A 218 8.29 -18.79 -17.33
N VAL A 219 8.61 -19.99 -17.83
CA VAL A 219 9.64 -20.19 -18.86
C VAL A 219 8.99 -20.14 -20.24
N LEU A 220 9.28 -19.10 -21.01
CA LEU A 220 8.76 -18.92 -22.36
C LEU A 220 9.52 -19.79 -23.37
N ARG A 221 8.79 -20.36 -24.32
CA ARG A 221 9.32 -21.19 -25.41
C ARG A 221 8.66 -20.78 -26.73
N LYS A 222 9.31 -21.09 -27.86
CA LYS A 222 8.76 -20.87 -29.19
C LYS A 222 7.46 -21.65 -29.41
#